data_AF-A0A3C0C6B0-F1
#
_entry.id   AF-A0A3C0C6B0-F1
#
_cell.length_a   1.000
_cell.length_b   1.000
_cell.length_c   1.000
_cell.angle_alpha   90.00
_cell.angle_beta   90.00
_cell.angle_gamma   90.00
#
_symmetry.space_group_name_H-M   'P 1'
#
loop_
_entity.id
_entity.type
_entity.pdbx_description
1 polymer ?
#
loop_
_entity_poly.entity_id
_entity_poly.type
_entity_poly.pdbx_seq_one_letter_code
_entity_poly.pdbx_strand_id
1 'polypeptide(L)'
;ILRALAFIGRLRDAGHADVTVSVNVSAIQVLANDFKEDLLNMIGEMDASPKDLGIEITESVFTSDYSEINCILGELREKGMIIAIDDFGTGYSSLAREHELNVDCLKIDKYFIDKLMEIDSEKAITADIISIAHKMGHYIIAEGVEHEEQMEYLLKNGCEKIQGYLISRPLYEDEAIGLL
;
A
#
# COMPACT_ATOMS: atom_id res chain seq x y z
N ILE A 1 6.73 -5.56 11.56
CA ILE A 1 6.27 -4.41 12.37
C ILE A 1 7.38 -3.86 13.26
N LEU A 2 7.85 -4.52 14.33
CA LEU A 2 8.91 -3.98 15.22
C LEU A 2 10.16 -3.45 14.48
N ARG A 3 10.68 -4.19 13.51
CA ARG A 3 11.82 -3.73 12.69
C ARG A 3 11.50 -2.47 11.87
N ALA A 4 10.28 -2.37 11.34
CA ALA A 4 9.84 -1.19 10.61
C ALA A 4 9.71 0.03 11.54
N LEU A 5 9.18 -0.15 12.76
CA LEU A 5 9.14 0.92 13.77
C LEU A 5 10.53 1.40 14.18
N ALA A 6 11.47 0.47 14.37
CA ALA A 6 12.86 0.83 14.62
C ALA A 6 13.46 1.63 13.45
N PHE A 7 13.17 1.24 12.21
CA PHE A 7 13.63 1.96 11.02
C PHE A 7 12.97 3.34 10.88
N ILE A 8 11.69 3.50 11.20
CA ILE A 8 11.01 4.80 11.29
C ILE A 8 11.74 5.73 12.27
N GLY A 9 12.15 5.22 13.43
CA GLY A 9 12.98 5.97 14.38
C GLY A 9 14.29 6.46 13.75
N ARG A 10 14.97 5.60 12.99
CA ARG A 10 16.20 5.96 12.27
C ARG A 10 15.96 7.01 11.18
N LEU A 11 14.87 6.90 10.42
CA LEU A 11 14.48 7.88 9.40
C LEU A 11 14.25 9.25 10.01
N ARG A 12 13.53 9.29 11.13
CA ARG A 12 13.29 10.53 11.90
C ARG A 12 14.60 11.15 12.38
N ASP A 13 15.50 10.36 12.96
CA ASP A 13 16.79 10.85 13.45
C ASP A 13 17.69 11.37 12.31
N ALA A 14 17.51 10.84 11.10
CA ALA A 14 18.16 11.32 9.88
C ALA A 14 17.47 12.55 9.23
N GLY A 15 16.33 13.02 9.77
CA GLY A 15 15.61 14.20 9.28
C GLY A 15 14.46 13.91 8.31
N HIS A 16 14.10 12.65 8.10
CA HIS A 16 13.04 12.21 7.18
C HIS A 16 11.74 11.87 7.93
N ALA A 17 11.27 12.79 8.78
CA ALA A 17 10.09 12.57 9.62
C ALA A 17 8.75 12.47 8.86
N ASP A 18 8.70 12.90 7.59
CA ASP A 18 7.51 12.85 6.75
C ASP A 18 7.43 11.57 5.88
N VAL A 19 8.34 10.62 6.08
CA VAL A 19 8.38 9.36 5.30
C VAL A 19 7.58 8.27 6.01
N THR A 20 6.60 7.71 5.30
CA THR A 20 5.84 6.55 5.75
C THR A 20 6.58 5.25 5.37
N VAL A 21 6.63 4.29 6.29
CA VAL A 21 7.10 2.93 6.03
C VAL A 21 5.91 1.98 6.03
N SER A 22 5.65 1.33 4.89
CA SER A 22 4.58 0.33 4.78
C SER A 22 5.06 -1.07 5.15
N VAL A 23 4.17 -1.86 5.78
CA VAL A 23 4.42 -3.27 6.06
C VAL A 23 3.24 -4.14 5.60
N ASN A 24 3.58 -5.25 4.98
CA ASN A 24 2.64 -6.29 4.60
C ASN A 24 2.12 -7.04 5.85
N VAL A 25 0.80 -7.18 5.96
CA VAL A 25 0.08 -7.87 7.04
C VAL A 25 -0.96 -8.79 6.44
N SER A 26 -1.02 -10.04 6.91
CA SER A 26 -2.04 -10.98 6.46
C SER A 26 -3.38 -10.75 7.15
N ALA A 27 -4.49 -11.08 6.48
CA ALA A 27 -5.84 -11.03 7.07
C ALA A 27 -5.95 -11.82 8.39
N ILE A 28 -5.25 -12.96 8.50
CA ILE A 28 -5.20 -13.79 9.71
C ILE A 28 -4.53 -13.04 10.87
N GLN A 29 -3.49 -12.25 10.62
CA GLN A 29 -2.86 -11.44 11.66
C GLN A 29 -3.77 -10.30 12.11
N VAL A 30 -4.51 -9.67 11.20
CA VAL A 30 -5.47 -8.62 11.56
C VAL A 30 -6.58 -9.18 12.46
N LEU A 31 -7.04 -10.40 12.20
CA LEU A 31 -8.02 -11.12 13.01
C LEU A 31 -7.45 -11.74 14.29
N ALA A 32 -6.14 -11.69 14.51
CA ALA A 32 -5.58 -12.18 15.76
C ALA A 32 -6.10 -11.32 16.91
N ASN A 33 -6.45 -11.96 18.03
CA ASN A 33 -6.87 -11.25 19.23
C ASN A 33 -5.85 -10.17 19.57
N ASP A 34 -6.36 -9.00 19.95
CA ASP A 34 -5.58 -7.86 20.42
C ASP A 34 -4.62 -7.24 19.38
N PHE A 35 -4.66 -7.64 18.09
CA PHE A 35 -3.76 -7.11 17.04
C PHE A 35 -3.67 -5.58 17.02
N LYS A 36 -4.82 -4.90 17.04
CA LYS A 36 -4.90 -3.44 17.07
C LYS A 36 -4.24 -2.86 18.32
N GLU A 37 -4.54 -3.42 19.49
CA GLU A 37 -4.03 -2.92 20.77
C GLU A 37 -2.52 -3.12 20.86
N ASP A 38 -2.05 -4.31 20.49
CA ASP A 38 -0.63 -4.64 20.41
C ASP A 38 0.11 -3.73 19.44
N LEU A 39 -0.47 -3.46 18.26
CA LEU A 39 0.12 -2.56 17.28
C LEU A 39 0.27 -1.14 17.81
N LEU A 40 -0.79 -0.60 18.41
CA LEU A 40 -0.77 0.75 18.98
C LEU A 40 0.19 0.86 20.18
N ASN A 41 0.26 -0.18 21.01
CA ASN A 41 1.22 -0.26 22.11
C ASN A 41 2.65 -0.26 21.58
N MET A 42 2.97 -1.10 20.58
CA MET A 42 4.30 -1.15 19.96
C MET A 42 4.70 0.21 19.34
N ILE A 43 3.76 0.91 18.68
CA ILE A 43 4.01 2.24 18.13
C ILE A 43 4.36 3.23 19.24
N GLY A 44 3.61 3.21 20.34
CA GLY A 44 3.87 4.06 21.51
C GLY A 44 5.20 3.76 22.20
N GLU A 45 5.55 2.48 22.36
CA GLU A 45 6.84 2.05 22.94
C GLU A 45 8.05 2.50 22.12
N MET A 46 7.89 2.63 20.80
CA MET A 46 8.93 3.07 19.87
C MET A 46 8.92 4.59 19.64
N ASP A 47 8.07 5.33 20.35
CA ASP A 47 7.90 6.78 20.19
C ASP A 47 7.60 7.18 18.74
N ALA A 48 6.90 6.33 17.98
CA ALA A 48 6.52 6.58 16.59
C ALA A 48 5.10 7.16 16.49
N SER A 49 4.78 7.82 15.39
CA SER A 49 3.40 8.21 15.07
C SER A 49 2.72 7.11 14.27
N PRO A 50 1.41 6.82 14.49
CA PRO A 50 0.67 5.93 13.60
C PRO A 50 0.73 6.35 12.12
N LYS A 51 0.88 7.65 11.84
CA LYS A 51 0.99 8.19 10.47
C LYS A 51 2.26 7.75 9.73
N ASP A 52 3.27 7.33 10.46
CA ASP A 52 4.57 6.94 9.91
C ASP A 52 4.56 5.47 9.47
N LEU A 53 3.52 4.71 9.85
CA LEU A 53 3.36 3.29 9.52
C LEU A 53 2.18 3.09 8.55
N GLY A 54 2.47 2.51 7.38
CA GLY A 54 1.47 2.01 6.46
C GLY A 54 1.20 0.51 6.67
N ILE A 55 -0.04 0.08 6.46
CA ILE A 55 -0.42 -1.34 6.50
C ILE A 55 -0.91 -1.75 5.12
N GLU A 56 -0.30 -2.79 4.57
CA GLU A 56 -0.66 -3.38 3.28
C GLU A 56 -1.30 -4.74 3.53
N ILE A 57 -2.49 -4.96 3.00
CA ILE A 57 -3.21 -6.23 3.08
C ILE A 57 -3.54 -6.71 1.69
N THR A 58 -3.41 -8.01 1.42
CA THR A 58 -3.78 -8.55 0.10
C THR A 58 -5.30 -8.63 -0.07
N GLU A 59 -5.76 -8.77 -1.31
CA GLU A 59 -7.18 -9.01 -1.62
C GLU A 59 -7.78 -10.26 -0.95
N SER A 60 -6.95 -11.15 -0.39
CA SER A 60 -7.43 -12.30 0.40
C SER A 60 -8.33 -11.90 1.58
N VAL A 61 -8.27 -10.64 2.02
CA VAL A 61 -9.20 -10.05 3.00
C VAL A 61 -10.67 -10.30 2.66
N PHE A 62 -11.03 -10.34 1.37
CA PHE A 62 -12.40 -10.58 0.92
C PHE A 62 -12.87 -12.04 1.09
N THR A 63 -11.99 -12.95 1.47
CA THR A 63 -12.31 -14.38 1.64
C THR A 63 -12.49 -14.79 3.11
N SER A 64 -12.25 -13.87 4.05
CA SER A 64 -12.28 -14.10 5.50
C SER A 64 -13.44 -13.34 6.16
N ASP A 65 -13.41 -13.17 7.50
CA ASP A 65 -14.35 -12.35 8.28
C ASP A 65 -14.23 -10.84 7.95
N TYR A 66 -14.65 -10.50 6.72
CA TYR A 66 -14.51 -9.19 6.10
C TYR A 66 -14.99 -8.04 7.00
N SER A 67 -16.15 -8.18 7.63
CA SER A 67 -16.73 -7.12 8.46
C SER A 67 -15.87 -6.78 9.67
N GLU A 68 -15.25 -7.79 10.28
CA GLU A 68 -14.37 -7.59 11.44
C GLU A 68 -13.05 -6.96 11.01
N ILE A 69 -12.45 -7.46 9.93
CA ILE A 69 -11.23 -6.87 9.38
C ILE A 69 -11.47 -5.41 8.99
N ASN A 70 -12.55 -5.13 8.27
CA ASN A 70 -12.87 -3.78 7.81
C ASN A 70 -13.11 -2.80 8.97
N CYS A 71 -13.67 -3.29 10.09
CA CYS A 71 -13.79 -2.51 11.33
C CYS A 71 -12.40 -2.15 11.88
N ILE A 72 -11.52 -3.13 12.03
CA ILE A 72 -10.16 -2.93 12.55
C ILE A 72 -9.37 -1.97 11.65
N LEU A 73 -9.42 -2.15 10.32
CA LEU A 73 -8.75 -1.24 9.37
C LEU A 73 -9.28 0.18 9.48
N GLY A 74 -10.59 0.36 9.63
CA GLY A 74 -11.21 1.67 9.87
C GLY A 74 -10.68 2.35 11.12
N GLU A 75 -10.60 1.61 12.24
CA GLU A 75 -10.05 2.14 13.49
C GLU A 75 -8.56 2.51 13.37
N LEU A 76 -7.74 1.71 12.67
CA LEU A 76 -6.33 2.02 12.42
C LEU A 76 -6.18 3.27 11.53
N ARG A 77 -7.00 3.38 10.49
CA ARG A 77 -7.07 4.54 9.61
C ARG A 77 -7.48 5.81 10.35
N GLU A 78 -8.44 5.73 11.28
CA GLU A 78 -8.82 6.85 12.15
C GLU A 78 -7.67 7.33 13.05
N LYS A 79 -6.72 6.44 13.39
CA LYS A 79 -5.47 6.84 14.10
C LYS A 79 -4.45 7.51 13.18
N GLY A 80 -4.68 7.51 11.87
CA GLY A 80 -3.85 8.17 10.87
C GLY A 80 -2.93 7.23 10.09
N MET A 81 -3.00 5.91 10.29
CA MET A 81 -2.27 4.96 9.45
C MET A 81 -2.82 4.98 8.03
N ILE A 82 -1.93 4.83 7.05
CA ILE A 82 -2.32 4.60 5.66
C ILE A 82 -2.60 3.11 5.49
N ILE A 83 -3.79 2.77 4.99
CA ILE A 83 -4.14 1.39 4.69
C ILE A 83 -4.21 1.20 3.17
N ALA A 84 -3.54 0.17 2.67
CA ALA A 84 -3.46 -0.17 1.26
C ALA A 84 -3.96 -1.60 1.00
N ILE A 85 -4.62 -1.80 -0.14
CA ILE A 85 -4.81 -3.13 -0.72
C ILE A 85 -3.65 -3.45 -1.64
N ASP A 86 -2.95 -4.54 -1.35
CA ASP A 86 -1.86 -5.09 -2.16
C ASP A 86 -2.36 -6.07 -3.20
N ASP A 87 -1.58 -6.24 -4.28
CA ASP A 87 -1.85 -7.15 -5.41
C ASP A 87 -3.21 -6.93 -6.12
N PHE A 88 -3.65 -5.67 -6.24
CA PHE A 88 -4.98 -5.35 -6.77
C PHE A 88 -5.17 -5.83 -8.22
N GLY A 89 -6.30 -6.49 -8.48
CA GLY A 89 -6.74 -6.99 -9.78
C GLY A 89 -6.36 -8.44 -10.07
N THR A 90 -5.66 -9.12 -9.16
CA THR A 90 -5.17 -10.50 -9.37
C THR A 90 -6.06 -11.59 -8.76
N GLY A 91 -7.05 -11.22 -7.94
CA GLY A 91 -7.75 -12.15 -7.04
C GLY A 91 -9.27 -12.13 -7.06
N TYR A 92 -9.84 -12.42 -5.88
CA TYR A 92 -11.26 -12.74 -5.63
C TYR A 92 -12.09 -11.52 -5.18
N SER A 93 -11.63 -10.32 -5.48
CA SER A 93 -12.33 -9.12 -5.08
C SER A 93 -13.62 -8.93 -5.89
N SER A 94 -14.63 -8.34 -5.25
CA SER A 94 -15.76 -7.77 -5.97
C SER A 94 -15.69 -6.27 -5.75
N LEU A 95 -15.72 -5.48 -6.82
CA LEU A 95 -15.73 -4.01 -6.76
C LEU A 95 -16.71 -3.44 -5.72
N ALA A 96 -17.85 -4.12 -5.50
CA ALA A 96 -18.81 -3.75 -4.46
C ALA A 96 -18.25 -3.83 -3.03
N ARG A 97 -17.48 -4.86 -2.71
CA ARG A 97 -16.86 -5.07 -1.39
C ARG A 97 -15.64 -4.19 -1.17
N GLU A 98 -14.93 -3.84 -2.25
CA GLU A 98 -13.82 -2.88 -2.19
C GLU A 98 -14.30 -1.48 -1.84
N HIS A 99 -15.39 -1.03 -2.47
CA HIS A 99 -15.97 0.29 -2.19
C HIS A 99 -16.38 0.47 -0.72
N GLU A 100 -16.70 -0.62 -0.01
CA GLU A 100 -17.05 -0.58 1.41
C GLU A 100 -15.83 -0.68 2.34
N LEU A 101 -14.63 -0.94 1.80
CA LEU A 101 -13.43 -1.16 2.58
C LEU A 101 -12.81 0.17 3.04
N ASN A 102 -12.45 0.26 4.30
CA ASN A 102 -11.82 1.42 4.92
C ASN A 102 -10.32 1.48 4.59
N VAL A 103 -10.01 1.66 3.31
CA VAL A 103 -8.64 1.82 2.79
C VAL A 103 -8.44 3.16 2.12
N ASP A 104 -7.18 3.60 2.06
CA ASP A 104 -6.80 4.86 1.44
C ASP A 104 -6.35 4.68 0.00
N CYS A 105 -5.73 3.54 -0.33
CA CYS A 105 -5.20 3.28 -1.65
C CYS A 105 -5.26 1.83 -2.10
N LEU A 106 -5.16 1.66 -3.42
CA LEU A 106 -5.01 0.37 -4.08
C LEU A 106 -3.65 0.32 -4.77
N LYS A 107 -2.94 -0.78 -4.58
CA LYS A 107 -1.64 -1.06 -5.20
C LYS A 107 -1.88 -1.96 -6.42
N ILE A 108 -1.67 -1.43 -7.62
CA ILE A 108 -1.86 -2.18 -8.88
C ILE A 108 -0.70 -3.14 -9.04
N ASP A 109 -1.02 -4.43 -9.13
CA ASP A 109 -0.03 -5.49 -9.26
C ASP A 109 0.85 -5.33 -10.51
N LYS A 110 2.11 -5.74 -10.37
CA LYS A 110 3.12 -5.72 -11.43
C LYS A 110 2.66 -6.40 -12.71
N TYR A 111 1.81 -7.43 -12.64
CA TYR A 111 1.24 -8.09 -13.81
C TYR A 111 0.61 -7.09 -14.79
N PHE A 112 -0.13 -6.09 -14.31
CA PHE A 112 -0.77 -5.09 -15.17
C PHE A 112 0.23 -4.06 -15.69
N ILE A 113 1.28 -3.76 -14.92
CA ILE A 113 2.33 -2.82 -15.29
C ILE A 113 3.23 -3.40 -16.38
N ASP A 114 3.58 -4.69 -16.29
CA ASP A 114 4.35 -5.40 -17.31
C ASP A 114 3.60 -5.44 -18.65
N LYS A 115 2.27 -5.60 -18.62
CA LYS A 115 1.45 -5.64 -19.84
C LYS A 115 1.51 -4.35 -20.65
N LEU A 116 1.81 -3.20 -20.04
CA LEU A 116 1.95 -1.94 -20.75
C LEU A 116 3.04 -1.97 -21.83
N MET A 117 4.04 -2.86 -21.69
CA MET A 117 5.12 -3.02 -22.67
C MET A 117 4.82 -4.07 -23.74
N GLU A 118 3.80 -4.90 -23.55
CA GLU A 118 3.49 -6.05 -24.42
C GLU A 118 2.31 -5.81 -25.36
N ILE A 119 1.31 -5.05 -24.90
CA ILE A 119 0.05 -4.82 -25.62
C ILE A 119 -0.12 -3.35 -25.97
N ASP A 120 -0.99 -3.12 -26.96
CA ASP A 120 -1.44 -1.77 -27.26
C ASP A 120 -2.02 -1.14 -26.00
N SER A 121 -1.53 0.05 -25.66
CA SER A 121 -1.94 0.84 -24.51
C SER A 121 -3.47 1.06 -24.45
N GLU A 122 -4.16 1.14 -25.60
CA GLU A 122 -5.62 1.27 -25.65
C GLU A 122 -6.36 0.00 -25.22
N LYS A 123 -5.67 -1.14 -25.18
CA LYS A 123 -6.21 -2.44 -24.76
C LYS A 123 -5.81 -2.80 -23.33
N ALA A 124 -4.93 -2.01 -22.71
CA ALA A 124 -4.49 -2.26 -21.35
C ALA A 124 -5.58 -1.85 -20.35
N ILE A 125 -5.99 -2.79 -19.50
CA ILE A 125 -7.01 -2.52 -18.48
C ILE A 125 -6.48 -1.65 -17.33
N THR A 126 -5.20 -1.32 -17.30
CA THR A 126 -4.56 -0.52 -16.25
C THR A 126 -5.22 0.85 -16.10
N ALA A 127 -5.61 1.50 -17.21
CA ALA A 127 -6.32 2.78 -17.14
C ALA A 127 -7.75 2.63 -16.58
N ASP A 128 -8.41 1.52 -16.88
CA ASP A 128 -9.73 1.20 -16.34
C ASP A 128 -9.66 0.96 -14.83
N ILE A 129 -8.64 0.23 -14.36
CA ILE A 129 -8.38 -0.01 -12.93
C ILE A 129 -8.16 1.32 -12.20
N ILE A 130 -7.31 2.20 -12.73
CA ILE A 130 -7.08 3.54 -12.15
C ILE A 130 -8.39 4.33 -12.07
N SER A 131 -9.19 4.32 -13.15
CA SER A 131 -10.49 5.00 -13.20
C SER A 131 -11.48 4.47 -12.17
N ILE A 132 -11.51 3.15 -11.94
CA ILE A 132 -12.37 2.50 -10.96
C ILE A 132 -11.95 2.91 -9.54
N ALA A 133 -10.66 2.85 -9.22
CA ALA A 133 -10.13 3.23 -7.92
C ALA A 133 -10.47 4.68 -7.54
N HIS A 134 -10.28 5.62 -8.48
CA HIS A 134 -10.63 7.02 -8.27
C HIS A 134 -12.13 7.22 -8.00
N LYS A 135 -12.99 6.44 -8.68
CA LYS A 135 -14.45 6.48 -8.44
C LYS A 135 -14.83 5.95 -7.05
N MET A 136 -14.01 5.08 -6.47
CA MET A 136 -14.16 4.60 -5.09
C MET A 136 -13.53 5.55 -4.06
N GLY A 137 -12.83 6.60 -4.51
CA GLY A 137 -12.17 7.57 -3.63
C GLY A 137 -10.81 7.12 -3.11
N HIS A 138 -10.20 6.12 -3.76
CA HIS A 138 -8.85 5.65 -3.44
C HIS A 138 -7.83 6.28 -4.40
N TYR A 139 -6.65 6.62 -3.89
CA TYR A 139 -5.51 6.90 -4.75
C TYR A 139 -4.81 5.60 -5.16
N ILE A 140 -3.94 5.66 -6.17
CA ILE A 140 -3.25 4.51 -6.73
C ILE A 140 -1.75 4.54 -6.46
N ILE A 141 -1.21 3.35 -6.17
CA ILE A 141 0.21 3.05 -6.25
C ILE A 141 0.42 2.00 -7.33
N ALA A 142 1.23 2.26 -8.35
CA ALA A 142 1.57 1.24 -9.35
C ALA A 142 2.84 0.49 -8.96
N GLU A 143 2.78 -0.83 -8.90
CA GLU A 143 3.90 -1.67 -8.49
C GLU A 143 4.68 -2.27 -9.65
N GLY A 144 5.99 -2.46 -9.45
CA GLY A 144 6.86 -3.06 -10.45
C GLY A 144 7.08 -2.18 -11.69
N VAL A 145 7.10 -0.85 -11.51
CA VAL A 145 7.47 0.09 -12.58
C VAL A 145 8.98 0.02 -12.82
N GLU A 146 9.39 -0.40 -14.02
CA GLU A 146 10.79 -0.64 -14.39
C GLU A 146 11.26 0.26 -15.55
N HIS A 147 10.34 0.85 -16.30
CA HIS A 147 10.63 1.63 -17.51
C HIS A 147 9.96 3.01 -17.48
N GLU A 148 10.62 4.00 -18.09
CA GLU A 148 10.11 5.38 -18.20
C GLU A 148 8.76 5.41 -18.95
N GLU A 149 8.59 4.58 -19.98
CA GLU A 149 7.35 4.48 -20.75
C GLU A 149 6.16 4.02 -19.87
N GLN A 150 6.40 3.15 -18.90
CA GLN A 150 5.38 2.74 -17.92
C GLN A 150 5.01 3.91 -17.02
N MET A 151 6.00 4.65 -16.51
CA MET A 151 5.77 5.83 -15.67
C MET A 151 5.01 6.92 -16.43
N GLU A 152 5.38 7.23 -17.67
CA GLU A 152 4.69 8.20 -18.50
C GLU A 152 3.23 7.82 -18.74
N TYR A 153 2.97 6.54 -19.04
CA TYR A 153 1.61 6.01 -19.18
C TYR A 153 0.81 6.17 -17.88
N LEU A 154 1.39 5.79 -16.74
CA LEU A 154 0.74 5.86 -15.43
C LEU A 154 0.41 7.30 -15.04
N LEU A 155 1.37 8.22 -15.21
CA LEU A 155 1.20 9.64 -14.94
C LEU A 155 0.09 10.24 -15.81
N LYS A 156 0.06 9.91 -17.11
CA LYS A 156 -0.98 10.38 -18.05
C LYS A 156 -2.38 9.91 -17.64
N ASN A 157 -2.49 8.72 -17.07
CA ASN A 157 -3.76 8.15 -16.62
C ASN A 157 -4.13 8.53 -15.17
N GLY A 158 -3.31 9.36 -14.51
CA GLY A 158 -3.61 9.92 -13.19
C GLY A 158 -3.16 9.06 -12.01
N CYS A 159 -2.26 8.11 -12.20
CA CYS A 159 -1.65 7.36 -11.09
C CYS A 159 -0.76 8.30 -10.23
N GLU A 160 -0.99 8.31 -8.91
CA GLU A 160 -0.36 9.27 -8.00
C GLU A 160 1.03 8.84 -7.52
N LYS A 161 1.27 7.53 -7.39
CA LYS A 161 2.52 6.99 -6.87
C LYS A 161 2.99 5.78 -7.66
N ILE A 162 4.30 5.61 -7.75
CA ILE A 162 4.93 4.43 -8.35
C ILE A 162 5.90 3.78 -7.37
N GLN A 163 6.05 2.47 -7.49
CA GLN A 163 7.05 1.66 -6.82
C GLN A 163 7.64 0.70 -7.83
N GLY A 164 8.97 0.63 -7.92
CA GLY A 164 9.63 -0.32 -8.80
C GLY A 164 11.08 0.03 -9.08
N TYR A 165 11.73 -0.80 -9.91
CA TYR A 165 13.16 -0.70 -10.18
C TYR A 165 13.55 0.53 -10.99
N LEU A 166 12.57 1.24 -11.58
CA LEU A 166 12.81 2.56 -12.15
C LEU A 166 13.32 3.56 -11.09
N ILE A 167 12.79 3.48 -9.86
CA ILE A 167 13.23 4.31 -8.74
C ILE A 167 14.45 3.69 -8.06
N SER A 168 14.31 2.46 -7.57
CA SER A 168 15.40 1.70 -6.96
C SER A 168 15.01 0.23 -6.79
N ARG A 169 16.01 -0.64 -6.69
CA ARG A 169 15.82 -2.00 -6.15
C ARG A 169 15.64 -1.92 -4.63
N PRO A 170 15.13 -2.98 -3.96
CA PRO A 170 15.11 -3.05 -2.50
C PRO A 170 16.51 -2.82 -1.92
N LEU A 171 16.59 -1.92 -0.95
CA LEU A 171 17.84 -1.45 -0.34
C LEU A 171 17.93 -1.88 1.13
N TYR A 172 19.16 -1.94 1.64
CA TYR A 172 19.36 -1.96 3.10
C TYR A 172 19.07 -0.58 3.69
N GLU A 173 18.81 -0.54 5.00
CA GLU A 173 18.37 0.68 5.70
C GLU A 173 19.28 1.90 5.45
N ASP A 174 20.61 1.72 5.46
CA ASP A 174 21.56 2.83 5.28
C ASP A 174 21.53 3.39 3.84
N GLU A 175 21.40 2.50 2.86
CA GLU A 175 21.28 2.88 1.45
C GLU A 175 19.92 3.54 1.16
N ALA A 176 18.85 3.06 1.81
CA ALA A 176 17.53 3.64 1.70
C ALA A 176 17.49 5.07 2.27
N ILE A 177 18.12 5.31 3.42
CA ILE A 177 18.26 6.67 3.98
C ILE A 177 19.05 7.56 3.02
N GLY A 178 20.13 7.06 2.42
CA GLY A 178 20.95 7.84 1.48
C GLY A 178 20.27 8.17 0.15
N LEU A 179 19.14 7.51 -0.17
CA LEU A 179 18.35 7.77 -1.38
C LEU A 179 17.32 8.90 -1.19
N LEU A 180 16.91 9.18 0.06
CA LEU A 180 15.89 10.17 0.42
C LEU A 180 16.47 11.59 0.51
#